data_AF-A0A183B689-F1
#
_entry.id   AF-A0A183B689-F1
#
_cell.length_a   1.000
_cell.length_b   1.000
_cell.length_c   1.000
_cell.angle_alpha   90.00
_cell.angle_beta   90.00
_cell.angle_gamma   90.00
#
_symmetry.space_group_name_H-M   'P 1'
#
loop_
_entity.id
_entity.type
_entity.pdbx_description
1 polymer ?
#
loop_
_entity_poly.entity_id
_entity_poly.type
_entity_poly.pdbx_seq_one_letter_code
_entity_poly.pdbx_strand_id
1 'polypeptide(L)'
;MLSRADLSLRSANAHQQTTLMLAAIHGRISLVHRLITMHKAPVNQQDAEGSTALMAAAEHNRSNVVRLLLSQPNVDANLRDNASDLVSVVYRHEFCY
;
A
#
# COMPACT_ATOMS: atom_id res chain seq x y z
N MET A 1 8.59 -12.07 17.80
CA MET A 1 8.98 -10.89 17.00
C MET A 1 8.72 -11.24 15.54
N LEU A 2 7.79 -10.56 14.85
CA LEU A 2 7.62 -10.74 13.40
C LEU A 2 8.89 -10.25 12.69
N SER A 3 9.57 -11.16 11.99
CA SER A 3 10.79 -10.87 11.26
C SER A 3 10.48 -10.08 9.99
N ARG A 4 11.43 -9.34 9.43
CA ARG A 4 11.20 -8.57 8.17
C ARG A 4 10.72 -9.46 7.02
N ALA A 5 11.13 -10.73 7.03
CA ALA A 5 10.69 -11.74 6.07
C ALA A 5 9.17 -11.96 6.18
N ASP A 6 8.61 -12.00 7.39
CA ASP A 6 7.18 -12.24 7.63
C ASP A 6 6.27 -11.14 7.07
N LEU A 7 6.78 -9.91 6.94
CA LEU A 7 5.99 -8.79 6.42
C LEU A 7 5.97 -8.72 4.90
N SER A 8 6.99 -9.29 4.28
CA SER A 8 7.05 -9.52 2.84
C SER A 8 6.39 -10.84 2.44
N LEU A 9 6.02 -11.70 3.41
CA LEU A 9 5.24 -12.89 3.13
C LEU A 9 3.96 -12.46 2.42
N ARG A 10 3.91 -12.86 1.15
CA ARG A 10 2.72 -12.77 0.33
C ARG A 10 1.73 -13.76 0.90
N SER A 11 0.49 -13.31 1.06
CA SER A 11 -0.60 -14.22 1.31
C SER A 11 -0.63 -15.27 0.19
N ALA A 12 -0.90 -16.53 0.51
CA ALA A 12 -1.10 -17.58 -0.49
C ALA A 12 -2.42 -17.42 -1.26
N ASN A 13 -3.05 -16.23 -1.18
CA ASN A 13 -4.23 -15.89 -1.95
C ASN A 13 -3.86 -15.62 -3.42
N ALA A 14 -4.86 -15.67 -4.30
CA ALA A 14 -4.67 -15.43 -5.74
C ALA A 14 -3.98 -14.08 -6.05
N HIS A 15 -4.15 -13.10 -5.16
CA HIS A 15 -3.62 -11.74 -5.30
C HIS A 15 -2.19 -11.59 -4.74
N GLN A 16 -1.65 -12.55 -3.98
CA GLN A 16 -0.32 -12.47 -3.34
C GLN A 16 -0.08 -11.18 -2.54
N GLN A 17 -1.11 -10.75 -1.80
CA GLN A 17 -1.08 -9.49 -1.05
C GLN A 17 -0.14 -9.54 0.15
N THR A 18 0.56 -8.44 0.42
CA THR A 18 1.41 -8.29 1.61
C THR A 18 0.61 -7.89 2.84
N THR A 19 1.19 -8.09 4.02
CA THR A 19 0.60 -7.65 5.30
C THR A 19 0.27 -6.16 5.30
N LEU A 20 1.10 -5.33 4.66
CA LEU A 20 0.87 -3.90 4.55
C LEU A 20 -0.33 -3.56 3.66
N MET A 21 -0.53 -4.28 2.55
CA MET A 21 -1.71 -4.11 1.68
C MET A 21 -2.99 -4.47 2.41
N LEU A 22 -3.01 -5.59 3.14
CA LEU A 22 -4.18 -5.97 3.92
C LEU A 22 -4.53 -4.88 4.96
N ALA A 23 -3.52 -4.33 5.64
CA ALA A 23 -3.73 -3.21 6.55
C ALA A 23 -4.25 -1.96 5.82
N ALA A 24 -3.75 -1.68 4.60
CA ALA A 24 -4.21 -0.57 3.79
C ALA A 24 -5.67 -0.72 3.34
N ILE A 25 -6.05 -1.88 2.79
CA ILE A 25 -7.42 -2.24 2.37
C ILE A 25 -8.42 -2.04 3.51
N HIS A 26 -8.06 -2.54 4.69
CA HIS A 26 -8.90 -2.41 5.89
C HIS A 26 -8.88 -1.00 6.51
N GLY A 27 -8.13 -0.04 5.97
CA GLY A 27 -8.06 1.33 6.51
C GLY A 27 -7.37 1.40 7.89
N ARG A 28 -6.52 0.43 8.19
CA ARG A 28 -5.95 0.18 9.51
C ARG A 28 -4.69 1.04 9.75
N ILE A 29 -4.87 2.35 9.89
CA ILE A 29 -3.80 3.36 9.98
C ILE A 29 -2.75 3.03 11.04
N SER A 30 -3.16 2.71 12.27
CA SER A 30 -2.21 2.40 13.37
C SER A 30 -1.34 1.19 13.07
N LEU A 31 -1.85 0.26 12.27
CA LEU A 31 -1.18 -0.98 11.91
C LEU A 31 -0.22 -0.70 10.75
N VAL A 32 -0.66 0.06 9.75
CA VAL A 32 0.19 0.60 8.67
C VAL A 32 1.37 1.37 9.27
N HIS A 33 1.13 2.29 10.20
CA HIS A 33 2.18 3.07 10.86
C HIS A 33 3.19 2.17 11.58
N ARG A 34 2.73 1.16 12.35
CA ARG A 34 3.64 0.21 13.00
C ARG A 34 4.45 -0.60 11.99
N LEU A 35 3.83 -1.09 10.93
CA LEU A 35 4.52 -1.89 9.90
C LEU A 35 5.64 -1.09 9.21
N ILE A 36 5.39 0.19 8.93
CA ILE A 36 6.37 1.07 8.30
C ILE A 36 7.48 1.45 9.30
N THR A 37 7.11 1.93 10.48
CA THR A 37 8.07 2.51 11.43
C THR A 37 8.86 1.45 12.20
N MET A 38 8.19 0.41 12.70
CA MET A 38 8.84 -0.62 13.54
C MET A 38 9.55 -1.68 12.69
N HIS A 39 8.97 -2.04 11.55
CA HIS A 39 9.46 -3.17 10.78
C HIS A 39 10.04 -2.82 9.41
N LYS A 40 10.02 -1.54 9.02
CA LYS A 40 10.50 -1.07 7.72
C LYS A 40 9.96 -1.93 6.58
N ALA A 41 8.65 -2.21 6.64
CA ALA A 41 7.95 -2.99 5.64
C ALA A 41 8.11 -2.32 4.26
N PRO A 42 8.30 -3.08 3.18
CA PRO A 42 8.46 -2.53 1.85
C PRO A 42 7.14 -1.95 1.35
N VAL A 43 7.00 -0.61 1.43
CA VAL A 43 5.79 0.13 1.01
C VAL A 43 5.50 0.03 -0.49
N ASN A 44 6.56 -0.19 -1.27
CA ASN A 44 6.54 -0.30 -2.73
C ASN A 44 6.41 -1.74 -3.22
N GLN A 45 6.26 -2.72 -2.31
CA GLN A 45 6.09 -4.09 -2.75
C GLN A 45 4.79 -4.19 -3.53
N GLN A 46 4.87 -4.78 -4.72
CA GLN A 46 3.72 -5.08 -5.55
C GLN A 46 3.19 -6.48 -5.23
N ASP A 47 1.91 -6.70 -5.49
CA ASP A 47 1.25 -8.00 -5.35
C ASP A 47 1.27 -8.77 -6.69
N ALA A 48 0.44 -9.79 -6.88
CA ALA A 48 0.38 -10.54 -8.15
C ALA A 48 -0.16 -9.70 -9.32
N GLU A 49 -0.96 -8.69 -9.02
CA GLU A 49 -1.61 -7.80 -9.99
C GLU A 49 -0.78 -6.52 -10.25
N GLY A 50 0.37 -6.38 -9.59
CA GLY A 50 1.19 -5.18 -9.68
C GLY A 50 0.72 -4.07 -8.73
N SER A 51 -0.30 -4.31 -7.91
CA SER A 51 -0.85 -3.32 -7.00
C SER A 51 0.06 -3.11 -5.80
N THR A 52 0.22 -1.86 -5.34
CA THR A 52 0.94 -1.53 -4.09
C THR A 52 -0.03 -1.24 -2.95
N ALA A 53 0.46 -1.15 -1.71
CA ALA A 53 -0.36 -0.78 -0.55
C ALA A 53 -1.04 0.60 -0.72
N LEU A 54 -0.41 1.51 -1.46
CA LEU A 54 -0.96 2.82 -1.80
C LEU A 54 -2.15 2.70 -2.76
N MET A 55 -2.05 1.84 -3.77
CA MET A 55 -3.13 1.59 -4.73
C MET A 55 -4.34 0.97 -4.04
N ALA A 56 -4.09 -0.05 -3.20
CA ALA A 56 -5.15 -0.70 -2.43
C ALA A 56 -5.82 0.27 -1.44
N ALA A 57 -5.06 1.19 -0.81
CA ALA A 57 -5.65 2.24 0.00
C ALA A 57 -6.53 3.20 -0.83
N ALA A 58 -6.08 3.57 -2.04
CA ALA A 58 -6.82 4.45 -2.94
C ALA A 58 -8.12 3.80 -3.46
N GLU A 59 -8.05 2.56 -3.93
CA GLU A 59 -9.18 1.79 -4.44
C GLU A 59 -10.29 1.63 -3.37
N HIS A 60 -9.90 1.43 -2.12
CA HIS A 60 -10.84 1.30 -1.00
C HIS A 60 -11.19 2.64 -0.32
N ASN A 61 -10.86 3.77 -0.95
CA ASN A 61 -11.14 5.12 -0.46
C ASN A 61 -10.64 5.38 0.99
N ARG A 62 -9.40 4.94 1.26
CA ARG A 62 -8.72 5.05 2.56
C ARG A 62 -7.78 6.25 2.58
N SER A 63 -8.34 7.44 2.37
CA SER A 63 -7.59 8.71 2.26
C SER A 63 -6.62 8.96 3.43
N ASN A 64 -6.98 8.57 4.65
CA ASN A 64 -6.07 8.68 5.81
C ASN A 64 -4.82 7.80 5.68
N VAL A 65 -4.96 6.57 5.15
CA VAL A 65 -3.83 5.66 4.91
C VAL A 65 -3.00 6.16 3.73
N VAL A 66 -3.65 6.65 2.67
CA VAL A 66 -2.98 7.26 1.51
C VAL A 66 -2.09 8.41 1.95
N ARG A 67 -2.60 9.33 2.78
CA ARG A 67 -1.81 10.46 3.31
C ARG A 67 -0.62 9.98 4.16
N LEU A 68 -0.81 8.93 4.97
CA LEU A 68 0.26 8.38 5.79
C LEU A 68 1.37 7.74 4.94
N LEU A 69 0.99 6.98 3.92
CA LEU A 69 1.92 6.35 2.98
C LEU A 69 2.67 7.39 2.14
N LEU A 70 1.98 8.43 1.65
CA LEU A 70 2.58 9.55 0.92
C LEU A 70 3.53 10.39 1.77
N SER A 71 3.29 10.44 3.08
CA SER A 71 4.20 11.09 4.02
C SER A 71 5.52 10.31 4.19
N GLN A 72 5.64 9.10 3.64
CA GLN A 72 6.88 8.31 3.73
C GLN A 72 7.83 8.65 2.57
N PRO A 73 9.12 8.90 2.84
CA PRO A 73 10.09 9.22 1.79
C PRO A 73 10.40 8.05 0.87
N ASN A 74 10.05 6.82 1.27
CA ASN A 74 10.32 5.61 0.51
C ASN A 74 9.15 5.20 -0.39
N VAL A 75 8.04 5.95 -0.40
CA VAL A 75 6.89 5.62 -1.26
C VAL A 75 7.19 6.04 -2.70
N ASP A 76 6.99 5.11 -3.64
CA ASP A 76 7.09 5.39 -5.06
C ASP A 76 5.69 5.40 -5.69
N ALA A 77 5.19 6.61 -5.94
CA ALA A 77 3.89 6.82 -6.57
C ALA A 77 3.92 6.62 -8.10
N ASN A 78 5.09 6.37 -8.70
CA ASN A 78 5.20 6.11 -10.14
C ASN A 78 4.94 4.63 -10.50
N LEU A 79 4.87 3.75 -9.49
CA LEU A 79 4.53 2.36 -9.70
C LEU A 79 3.14 2.25 -10.31
N ARG A 80 2.99 1.33 -11.26
CA ARG A 80 1.74 1.03 -11.96
C ARG A 80 1.40 -0.44 -11.72
N ASP A 81 0.12 -0.68 -11.49
CA ASP A 81 -0.43 -2.02 -11.53
C ASP A 81 -0.64 -2.49 -12.97
N ASN A 82 -0.95 -3.77 -13.13
CA ASN A 82 -1.31 -4.36 -14.40
C ASN A 82 -2.70 -3.88 -14.88
N ALA A 83 -3.54 -3.36 -13.97
CA ALA A 83 -4.79 -2.69 -14.31
C ALA A 83 -4.56 -1.30 -14.94
N SER A 84 -3.34 -0.77 -14.83
CA SER A 84 -2.71 0.26 -15.66
C SER A 84 -3.30 1.67 -15.69
N ASP A 85 -4.28 2.04 -14.86
CA ASP A 85 -4.74 3.43 -14.80
C ASP A 85 -4.87 4.04 -13.40
N LEU A 86 -5.20 3.30 -12.33
CA LEU A 86 -5.76 3.91 -11.13
C LEU A 86 -4.84 4.92 -10.41
N VAL A 87 -3.54 4.66 -10.29
CA VAL A 87 -2.65 5.57 -9.53
C VAL A 87 -2.48 6.91 -10.23
N SER A 88 -2.38 6.92 -11.57
CA SER A 88 -2.28 8.17 -12.32
C SER A 88 -3.57 9.01 -12.22
N VAL A 89 -4.74 8.37 -12.15
CA VAL A 89 -6.02 9.09 -12.09
C VAL A 89 -6.42 9.53 -10.69
N VAL A 90 -6.11 8.75 -9.63
CA VAL A 90 -6.47 9.14 -8.25
C VAL A 90 -5.73 10.41 -7.82
N TYR A 91 -4.47 10.59 -8.24
CA TYR A 91 -3.74 11.85 -8.01
C TYR A 91 -4.24 13.02 -8.86
N ARG A 92 -4.90 12.76 -9.99
CA ARG A 92 -5.33 13.81 -10.93
C ARG A 92 -6.77 14.29 -10.73
N HIS A 93 -7.61 13.55 -10.00
CA HIS A 93 -9.03 13.90 -9.90
C HIS A 93 -9.60 14.09 -8.48
N GLU A 94 -8.98 13.58 -7.40
CA GLU A 94 -9.59 13.65 -6.05
C GLU A 94 -8.73 14.29 -4.94
N PHE A 95 -7.52 14.77 -5.23
CA PHE A 95 -6.68 15.48 -4.25
C PHE A 95 -6.54 17.00 -4.49
N CYS A 96 -7.35 17.57 -5.37
CA CYS A 96 -7.56 19.02 -5.44
C CYS A 96 -8.72 19.45 -4.53
N TYR A 97 -8.47 19.72 -3.25
CA TYR A 97 -9.23 20.69 -2.45
C TYR A 97 -8.42 21.21 -1.27
#